data_AF-A0A3D8J1N4-F1
#
_entry.id   AF-A0A3D8J1N4-F1
#
_cell.length_a   1.000
_cell.length_b   1.000
_cell.length_c   1.000
_cell.angle_alpha   90.00
_cell.angle_beta   90.00
_cell.angle_gamma   90.00
#
_symmetry.space_group_name_H-M   'P 1'
#
loop_
_entity.id
_entity.type
_entity.pdbx_description
1 polymer ?
#
loop_
_entity_poly.entity_id
_entity_poly.type
_entity_poly.pdbx_seq_one_letter_code
_entity_poly.pdbx_strand_id
1 'polypeptide(L)'
;MQEELVEKLNKRLQNLQSCSLRVFSEQEKEWVKSAITLLGLPKEHLDTYCEILTRSNYRVIWLHMEECSGCSESILMSPDFGFERFVIDFMQIQYHDMLMANSGHQTKQTLKESIGGNPYILIVEGSVSEEGDMFLTLGAEAHSGAKECRELAEKAEFVIAVGSCSSFGGIQVAHPNPSKAKPLSEIVQKPTINIAGCPPSDTNICTTLLYLTLMGEAPELDSYSRPLWSHGKTVHDLCERKGAFGAGEFVEEFGDEGSKEGYCLYKVGCRGPYVYNNCGKVKFNSKMSWPIQAGHGCIGCSEPNFWDNMGKFEDPMGNNIPKLTPDSKYHPKLAEFEITETIQDESIFSAFCHKKKIEKALLISLWFDKPSKFIAFENDECKEVSEISFECNPRILFETLKTKTKIGGKLADNYLKAFPTKEHYIYSLDDTPRESSNLCDLFSAICSLVGENRDYKNQELPKLAEEFIHNYASKYAMKFKANAEGKYNVDFSKFINPLFSYAVGGLDIYGLCYGVIDSYAESFGDIVGGFDKIVLCGDVFADKSNGLFVKKLLQYGRGKKFYLA
;
A
#
# COMPACT_ATOMS: atom_id res chain seq x y z
N MET A 1 -6.50 24.34 -8.03
CA MET A 1 -5.28 23.50 -7.99
C MET A 1 -4.05 24.23 -8.54
N GLN A 2 -4.02 24.69 -9.80
CA GLN A 2 -2.85 25.47 -10.31
C GLN A 2 -2.65 26.81 -9.60
N GLU A 3 -3.72 27.60 -9.39
CA GLU A 3 -3.63 28.89 -8.67
C GLU A 3 -3.16 28.72 -7.22
N GLU A 4 -3.67 27.70 -6.52
CA GLU A 4 -3.28 27.35 -5.14
C GLU A 4 -1.80 26.95 -5.06
N LEU A 5 -1.30 26.16 -6.02
CA LEU A 5 0.12 25.81 -6.06
C LEU A 5 1.00 27.04 -6.26
N VAL A 6 0.64 27.92 -7.19
CA VAL A 6 1.38 29.16 -7.44
C VAL A 6 1.41 30.04 -6.19
N GLU A 7 0.29 30.17 -5.49
CA GLU A 7 0.22 30.89 -4.21
C GLU A 7 1.15 30.27 -3.16
N LYS A 8 1.14 28.94 -3.02
CA LYS A 8 2.05 28.21 -2.12
C LYS A 8 3.51 28.46 -2.44
N LEU A 9 3.91 28.36 -3.72
CA LEU A 9 5.30 28.58 -4.14
C LEU A 9 5.74 30.03 -3.90
N ASN A 10 4.88 31.01 -4.20
CA ASN A 10 5.17 32.42 -3.94
C ASN A 10 5.32 32.70 -2.45
N LYS A 11 4.43 32.14 -1.61
CA LYS A 11 4.54 32.24 -0.16
C LYS A 11 5.83 31.60 0.35
N ARG A 12 6.22 30.44 -0.18
CA ARG A 12 7.49 29.79 0.15
C ARG A 12 8.66 30.70 -0.19
N LEU A 13 8.67 31.27 -1.39
CA LEU A 13 9.74 32.15 -1.85
C LEU A 13 9.88 33.43 -1.00
N GLN A 14 8.76 33.98 -0.53
CA GLN A 14 8.74 35.14 0.38
C GLN A 14 9.32 34.81 1.76
N ASN A 15 9.10 33.59 2.26
CA ASN A 15 9.61 33.15 3.56
C ASN A 15 11.12 32.83 3.54
N LEU A 16 11.68 32.55 2.36
CA LEU A 16 13.10 32.28 2.21
C LEU A 16 13.88 33.59 2.10
N GLN A 17 14.78 33.83 3.05
CA GLN A 17 15.66 34.99 3.07
C GLN A 17 16.58 35.00 1.83
N SER A 18 17.00 36.19 1.39
CA SER A 18 17.85 36.35 0.20
C SER A 18 19.25 35.77 0.42
N CYS A 19 19.46 34.52 0.03
CA CYS A 19 20.80 33.95 -0.18
C CYS A 19 21.22 34.07 -1.65
N SER A 20 22.53 34.02 -1.90
CA SER A 20 23.11 34.25 -3.22
C SER A 20 22.45 33.37 -4.28
N LEU A 21 22.01 33.98 -5.38
CA LEU A 21 21.41 33.25 -6.49
C LEU A 21 22.48 32.43 -7.22
N ARG A 22 22.58 31.15 -6.88
CA ARG A 22 23.25 30.15 -7.71
C ARG A 22 22.50 29.96 -9.02
N VAL A 23 23.24 29.90 -10.12
CA VAL A 23 22.70 29.56 -11.43
C VAL A 23 22.76 28.03 -11.61
N PHE A 24 21.59 27.42 -11.85
CA PHE A 24 21.49 26.01 -12.23
C PHE A 24 22.01 25.81 -13.66
N SER A 25 22.85 24.80 -13.84
CA SER A 25 23.18 24.27 -15.17
C SER A 25 21.97 23.57 -15.81
N GLU A 26 22.01 23.39 -17.13
CA GLU A 26 20.92 22.73 -17.85
C GLU A 26 20.70 21.27 -17.42
N GLN A 27 21.78 20.56 -17.05
CA GLN A 27 21.68 19.20 -16.51
C GLN A 27 20.92 19.17 -15.18
N GLU A 28 21.17 20.14 -14.31
CA GLU A 28 20.52 20.24 -13.00
C GLU A 28 19.04 20.60 -13.15
N LYS A 29 18.71 21.50 -14.08
CA LYS A 29 17.31 21.79 -14.43
C LYS A 29 16.60 20.55 -14.95
N GLU A 30 17.24 19.72 -15.77
CA GLU A 30 16.63 18.50 -16.29
C GLU A 30 16.41 17.43 -15.19
N TRP A 31 17.30 17.38 -14.19
CA TRP A 31 17.08 16.56 -12.99
C TRP A 31 15.90 17.07 -12.16
N VAL A 32 15.86 18.37 -11.84
CA VAL A 32 14.73 18.97 -11.11
C VAL A 32 13.43 18.70 -11.85
N LYS A 33 13.42 18.93 -13.17
CA LYS A 33 12.28 18.64 -14.06
C LYS A 33 11.85 17.16 -14.00
N SER A 34 12.80 16.23 -13.92
CA SER A 34 12.51 14.81 -13.76
C SER A 34 11.87 14.50 -12.39
N ALA A 35 12.41 15.08 -11.32
CA ALA A 35 11.90 14.91 -9.96
C ALA A 35 10.49 15.51 -9.79
N ILE A 36 10.25 16.74 -10.26
CA ILE A 36 8.90 17.35 -10.21
C ILE A 36 7.89 16.56 -11.06
N THR A 37 8.33 15.91 -12.15
CA THR A 37 7.47 15.00 -12.94
C THR A 37 7.07 13.78 -12.12
N LEU A 38 7.98 13.22 -11.32
CA LEU A 38 7.66 12.09 -10.42
C LEU A 38 6.68 12.50 -9.33
N LEU A 39 6.82 13.73 -8.81
CA LEU A 39 5.95 14.35 -7.81
C LEU A 39 4.59 14.78 -8.38
N GLY A 40 4.39 14.74 -9.70
CA GLY A 40 3.17 15.22 -10.34
C GLY A 40 3.02 16.76 -10.31
N LEU A 41 4.11 17.49 -10.10
CA LEU A 41 4.13 18.95 -10.07
C LEU A 41 4.22 19.52 -11.50
N PRO A 42 3.54 20.64 -11.81
CA PRO A 42 3.53 21.25 -13.15
C PRO A 42 4.91 21.80 -13.54
N LYS A 43 5.33 21.53 -14.78
CA LYS A 43 6.67 21.86 -15.30
C LYS A 43 6.85 23.34 -15.63
N GLU A 44 5.75 24.07 -15.79
CA GLU A 44 5.75 25.48 -16.19
C GLU A 44 6.38 26.38 -15.12
N HIS A 45 6.47 25.89 -13.87
CA HIS A 45 7.06 26.59 -12.73
C HIS A 45 8.51 26.17 -12.44
N LEU A 46 9.21 25.56 -13.41
CA LEU A 46 10.58 25.07 -13.22
C LEU A 46 11.53 26.14 -12.67
N ASP A 47 11.48 27.36 -13.21
CA ASP A 47 12.34 28.45 -12.76
C ASP A 47 12.04 28.85 -11.31
N THR A 48 10.77 28.86 -10.89
CA THR A 48 10.38 29.12 -9.50
C THR A 48 10.87 28.02 -8.56
N TYR A 49 10.79 26.74 -8.96
CA TYR A 49 11.36 25.65 -8.15
C TYR A 49 12.87 25.80 -7.99
N CYS A 50 13.60 26.06 -9.08
CA CYS A 50 15.04 26.31 -9.04
C CYS A 50 15.38 27.50 -8.13
N GLU A 51 14.59 28.57 -8.19
CA GLU A 51 14.78 29.74 -7.33
C GLU A 51 14.59 29.42 -5.84
N ILE A 52 13.54 28.65 -5.50
CA ILE A 52 13.31 28.17 -4.13
C ILE A 52 14.49 27.33 -3.65
N LEU A 53 14.98 26.40 -4.48
CA LEU A 53 16.11 25.53 -4.13
C LEU A 53 17.38 26.30 -3.84
N THR A 54 17.63 27.37 -4.60
CA THR A 54 18.78 28.25 -4.39
C THR A 54 18.68 29.08 -3.09
N ARG A 55 17.46 29.42 -2.66
CA ARG A 55 17.24 30.22 -1.44
C ARG A 55 17.05 29.38 -0.19
N SER A 56 16.72 28.09 -0.35
CA SER A 56 16.56 27.17 0.76
C SER A 56 17.90 26.80 1.36
N ASN A 57 17.96 26.75 2.69
CA ASN A 57 19.14 26.38 3.46
C ASN A 57 18.81 25.33 4.53
N TYR A 58 17.90 24.40 4.21
CA TYR A 58 17.58 23.31 5.12
C TYR A 58 18.85 22.59 5.55
N ARG A 59 19.07 22.58 6.85
CA ARG A 59 20.12 21.77 7.47
C ARG A 59 19.63 20.35 7.57
N VAL A 60 20.52 19.39 7.38
CA VAL A 60 20.20 17.96 7.55
C VAL A 60 21.09 17.38 8.63
N ILE A 61 20.46 16.70 9.57
CA ILE A 61 21.12 15.85 10.56
C ILE A 61 20.70 14.42 10.24
N TRP A 62 21.65 13.59 9.81
CA TRP A 62 21.41 12.19 9.46
C TRP A 62 22.07 11.29 10.50
N LEU A 63 21.25 10.65 11.32
CA LEU A 63 21.70 9.75 12.38
C LEU A 63 21.69 8.29 11.91
N HIS A 64 22.68 7.55 12.39
CA HIS A 64 22.79 6.10 12.23
C HIS A 64 22.45 5.38 13.54
N MET A 65 21.52 4.42 13.46
CA MET A 65 21.05 3.62 14.60
C MET A 65 21.43 2.15 14.39
N GLU A 66 20.57 1.18 14.72
CA GLU A 66 20.83 -0.23 14.42
C GLU A 66 20.57 -0.48 12.92
N GLU A 67 21.65 -0.62 12.16
CA GLU A 67 21.62 -0.39 10.71
C GLU A 67 22.70 -1.18 9.96
N CYS A 68 22.76 -1.07 8.62
CA CYS A 68 23.69 -1.82 7.76
C CYS A 68 24.38 -0.98 6.67
N SER A 69 24.21 0.33 6.77
CA SER A 69 24.63 1.46 5.94
C SER A 69 24.08 1.46 4.50
N GLY A 70 23.19 0.53 4.18
CA GLY A 70 22.65 0.36 2.83
C GLY A 70 21.81 1.54 2.33
N CYS A 71 21.17 2.32 3.21
CA CYS A 71 20.38 3.48 2.76
C CYS A 71 21.30 4.67 2.44
N SER A 72 22.33 4.87 3.25
CA SER A 72 23.43 5.80 2.95
C SER A 72 24.15 5.42 1.65
N GLU A 73 24.48 4.15 1.45
CA GLU A 73 25.05 3.68 0.18
C GLU A 73 24.10 3.90 -1.00
N SER A 74 22.80 3.67 -0.82
CA SER A 74 21.83 3.89 -1.89
C SER A 74 21.86 5.34 -2.38
N ILE A 75 21.90 6.33 -1.48
CA ILE A 75 21.91 7.73 -1.91
C ILE A 75 23.25 8.13 -2.56
N LEU A 76 24.37 7.52 -2.12
CA LEU A 76 25.69 7.69 -2.75
C LEU A 76 25.76 7.16 -4.19
N MET A 77 24.86 6.24 -4.57
CA MET A 77 24.76 5.68 -5.93
C MET A 77 23.92 6.53 -6.92
N SER A 78 23.55 7.77 -6.55
CA SER A 78 22.80 8.69 -7.42
C SER A 78 23.62 9.12 -8.65
N PRO A 79 23.13 8.94 -9.89
CA PRO A 79 23.98 9.02 -11.09
C PRO A 79 24.05 10.37 -11.80
N ASP A 80 22.93 11.10 -11.89
CA ASP A 80 22.81 12.29 -12.76
C ASP A 80 22.99 13.61 -11.99
N PHE A 81 22.74 13.53 -10.69
CA PHE A 81 22.95 14.59 -9.71
C PHE A 81 23.49 13.89 -8.47
N GLY A 82 24.82 13.81 -8.39
CA GLY A 82 25.49 13.02 -7.38
C GLY A 82 25.12 13.49 -5.98
N PHE A 83 25.15 12.56 -5.03
CA PHE A 83 24.90 12.82 -3.62
C PHE A 83 25.62 14.09 -3.14
N GLU A 84 26.86 14.30 -3.59
CA GLU A 84 27.67 15.47 -3.26
C GLU A 84 26.96 16.77 -3.57
N ARG A 85 26.24 16.85 -4.69
CA ARG A 85 25.63 18.08 -5.17
C ARG A 85 24.29 18.34 -4.48
N PHE A 86 23.55 17.29 -4.17
CA PHE A 86 22.33 17.34 -3.37
C PHE A 86 22.58 17.79 -1.92
N VAL A 87 23.70 17.32 -1.37
CA VAL A 87 24.13 17.54 0.01
C VAL A 87 24.95 18.82 0.20
N ILE A 88 25.66 19.27 -0.82
CA ILE A 88 26.45 20.51 -0.72
C ILE A 88 25.60 21.70 -1.15
N ASP A 89 24.76 21.55 -2.18
CA ASP A 89 24.13 22.71 -2.82
C ASP A 89 22.65 22.93 -2.45
N PHE A 90 21.90 21.90 -2.03
CA PHE A 90 20.46 22.03 -1.74
C PHE A 90 20.07 21.77 -0.29
N MET A 91 20.77 20.85 0.38
CA MET A 91 20.53 20.54 1.78
C MET A 91 21.84 20.41 2.51
N GLN A 92 22.14 21.37 3.39
CA GLN A 92 23.41 21.43 4.08
C GLN A 92 23.49 20.32 5.14
N ILE A 93 24.03 19.14 4.80
CA ILE A 93 24.29 18.08 5.78
C ILE A 93 25.29 18.60 6.81
N GLN A 94 24.81 18.81 8.03
CA GLN A 94 25.63 19.23 9.16
C GLN A 94 26.21 18.04 9.92
N TYR A 95 25.54 16.89 9.82
CA TYR A 95 25.90 15.68 10.55
C TYR A 95 25.55 14.44 9.74
N HIS A 96 26.55 13.56 9.56
CA HIS A 96 26.38 12.23 8.96
C HIS A 96 27.56 11.35 9.35
N ASP A 97 27.33 10.31 10.16
CA ASP A 97 28.41 9.52 10.79
C ASP A 97 29.39 8.91 9.78
N MET A 98 28.92 8.45 8.62
CA MET A 98 29.77 7.83 7.59
C MET A 98 30.67 8.84 6.82
N LEU A 99 30.26 10.11 6.70
CA LEU A 99 30.84 11.03 5.70
C LEU A 99 31.56 12.23 6.30
N MET A 100 31.25 12.59 7.55
CA MET A 100 31.81 13.76 8.18
C MET A 100 33.29 13.59 8.52
N ALA A 101 34.07 14.67 8.40
CA ALA A 101 35.49 14.67 8.74
C ALA A 101 35.76 14.65 10.26
N ASN A 102 34.87 15.25 11.05
CA ASN A 102 35.02 15.31 12.50
C ASN A 102 34.75 13.93 13.13
N SER A 103 35.49 13.61 14.20
CA SER A 103 35.31 12.36 14.96
C SER A 103 35.30 12.61 16.48
N GLY A 104 34.81 11.63 17.25
CA GLY A 104 34.81 11.67 18.72
C GLY A 104 34.07 12.88 19.30
N HIS A 105 34.71 13.63 20.20
CA HIS A 105 34.10 14.79 20.84
C HIS A 105 33.77 15.93 19.86
N GLN A 106 34.54 16.07 18.78
CA GLN A 106 34.28 17.11 17.76
C GLN A 106 32.95 16.87 17.05
N THR A 107 32.62 15.60 16.76
CA THR A 107 31.34 15.19 16.17
C THR A 107 30.15 15.62 17.03
N LYS A 108 30.22 15.38 18.35
CA LYS A 108 29.17 15.79 19.29
C LYS A 108 29.07 17.31 19.43
N GLN A 109 30.19 18.03 19.34
CA GLN A 109 30.17 19.49 19.30
C GLN A 109 29.46 20.01 18.04
N THR A 110 29.81 19.48 16.86
CA THR A 110 29.15 19.82 15.59
C THR A 110 27.65 19.56 15.64
N LEU A 111 27.24 18.42 16.21
CA LEU A 111 25.82 18.11 16.39
C LEU A 111 25.11 19.16 17.26
N LYS A 112 25.69 19.52 18.41
CA LYS A 112 25.13 20.54 19.31
C LYS A 112 25.00 21.91 18.63
N GLU A 113 26.02 22.31 17.87
CA GLU A 113 26.02 23.58 17.10
C GLU A 113 24.97 23.58 15.98
N SER A 114 24.68 22.41 15.40
CA SER A 114 23.70 22.25 14.32
C SER A 114 22.26 22.52 14.76
N ILE A 115 21.94 22.26 16.03
CA ILE A 115 20.60 22.39 16.61
C ILE A 115 20.22 23.85 16.91
N GLY A 116 21.20 24.74 17.14
CA GLY A 116 21.00 26.07 17.72
C GLY A 116 20.70 27.23 16.76
N GLY A 117 20.23 26.98 15.54
CA GLY A 117 20.09 28.03 14.51
C GLY A 117 18.86 27.88 13.62
N ASN A 118 19.07 27.42 12.38
CA ASN A 118 18.04 27.31 11.35
C ASN A 118 17.19 26.04 11.51
N PRO A 119 15.99 26.00 10.90
CA PRO A 119 15.23 24.77 10.82
C PRO A 119 16.02 23.66 10.14
N TYR A 120 15.88 22.43 10.64
CA TYR A 120 16.59 21.28 10.11
C TYR A 120 15.67 20.08 9.93
N ILE A 121 16.06 19.21 9.01
CA ILE A 121 15.44 17.91 8.79
C ILE A 121 16.28 16.89 9.56
N LEU A 122 15.62 16.13 10.42
CA LEU A 122 16.20 14.95 11.05
C LEU A 122 15.91 13.73 10.16
N ILE A 123 16.96 13.09 9.70
CA ILE A 123 16.90 11.79 9.01
C ILE A 123 17.45 10.74 9.97
N VAL A 124 16.73 9.64 10.14
CA VAL A 124 17.22 8.49 10.91
C VAL A 124 17.25 7.27 10.01
N GLU A 125 18.44 6.69 9.87
CA GLU A 125 18.70 5.38 9.28
C GLU A 125 18.91 4.37 10.40
N GLY A 126 18.28 3.20 10.28
CA GLY A 126 18.32 2.17 11.31
C GLY A 126 17.13 2.14 12.25
N SER A 127 16.92 0.98 12.87
CA SER A 127 15.95 0.81 13.94
C SER A 127 16.56 1.23 15.28
N VAL A 128 15.73 1.47 16.28
CA VAL A 128 16.17 2.08 17.53
C VAL A 128 15.79 1.17 18.69
N SER A 129 16.78 0.71 19.45
CA SER A 129 16.53 0.02 20.72
C SER A 129 16.24 1.02 21.84
N GLU A 130 15.15 0.78 22.56
CA GLU A 130 14.82 1.56 23.76
C GLU A 130 15.71 1.18 24.95
N GLU A 131 16.28 -0.02 24.94
CA GLU A 131 17.37 -0.45 25.83
C GLU A 131 18.74 -0.10 25.22
N GLY A 132 18.77 1.00 24.44
CA GLY A 132 19.86 1.37 23.54
C GLY A 132 21.26 1.28 24.15
N ASP A 133 21.42 1.61 25.43
CA ASP A 133 22.74 1.58 26.08
C ASP A 133 23.39 0.18 26.11
N MET A 134 22.61 -0.91 25.94
CA MET A 134 23.14 -2.27 25.83
C MET A 134 23.50 -2.70 24.39
N PHE A 135 22.83 -2.16 23.38
CA PHE A 135 22.92 -2.64 21.99
C PHE A 135 23.51 -1.61 21.02
N LEU A 136 23.39 -0.31 21.33
CA LEU A 136 23.90 0.82 20.56
C LEU A 136 24.17 2.06 21.45
N THR A 137 25.43 2.44 21.57
CA THR A 137 25.84 3.69 22.24
C THR A 137 26.53 4.64 21.27
N LEU A 138 26.20 5.94 21.35
CA LEU A 138 26.71 6.95 20.43
C LEU A 138 27.74 7.88 21.09
N GLY A 139 28.90 8.02 20.45
CA GLY A 139 29.97 8.92 20.87
C GLY A 139 30.67 8.52 22.18
N ALA A 140 31.63 9.33 22.60
CA ALA A 140 32.46 9.07 23.78
C ALA A 140 31.68 9.09 25.11
N GLU A 141 30.53 9.77 25.14
CA GLU A 141 29.64 9.86 26.30
C GLU A 141 28.68 8.64 26.39
N ALA A 142 28.79 7.68 25.46
CA ALA A 142 27.97 6.49 25.36
C ALA A 142 26.46 6.78 25.42
N HIS A 143 26.01 7.78 24.66
CA HIS A 143 24.61 8.19 24.68
C HIS A 143 23.69 7.13 24.08
N SER A 144 22.52 6.99 24.71
CA SER A 144 21.39 6.24 24.15
C SER A 144 20.96 6.82 22.80
N GLY A 145 20.96 6.00 21.75
CA GLY A 145 20.39 6.38 20.45
C GLY A 145 18.93 6.82 20.55
N ALA A 146 18.12 6.15 21.38
CA ALA A 146 16.73 6.53 21.59
C ALA A 146 16.57 7.92 22.23
N LYS A 147 17.43 8.27 23.19
CA LYS A 147 17.44 9.61 23.79
C LYS A 147 17.83 10.67 22.76
N GLU A 148 18.88 10.42 21.99
CA GLU A 148 19.37 11.35 20.98
C GLU A 148 18.33 11.59 19.87
N CYS A 149 17.65 10.53 19.40
CA CYS A 149 16.52 10.64 18.49
C CYS A 149 15.40 11.52 19.06
N ARG A 150 15.02 11.36 20.34
CA ARG A 150 13.95 12.17 20.96
C ARG A 150 14.31 13.65 21.04
N GLU A 151 15.50 13.96 21.52
CA GLU A 151 15.97 15.34 21.71
C GLU A 151 16.10 16.09 20.37
N LEU A 152 16.55 15.40 19.32
CA LEU A 152 16.64 15.97 17.98
C LEU A 152 15.27 16.06 17.31
N ALA A 153 14.43 15.03 17.42
CA ALA A 153 13.11 15.04 16.79
C ALA A 153 12.18 16.14 17.33
N GLU A 154 12.32 16.51 18.61
CA GLU A 154 11.54 17.60 19.21
C GLU A 154 11.77 18.96 18.53
N LYS A 155 12.99 19.20 18.04
CA LYS A 155 13.41 20.49 17.47
C LYS A 155 13.50 20.48 15.94
N ALA A 156 13.57 19.31 15.31
CA ALA A 156 13.58 19.18 13.86
C ALA A 156 12.29 19.73 13.26
N GLU A 157 12.33 20.32 12.06
CA GLU A 157 11.12 20.72 11.33
C GLU A 157 10.38 19.51 10.77
N PHE A 158 11.12 18.60 10.15
CA PHE A 158 10.65 17.31 9.64
C PHE A 158 11.50 16.17 10.23
N VAL A 159 10.85 15.03 10.50
CA VAL A 159 11.50 13.80 10.92
C VAL A 159 11.24 12.74 9.87
N ILE A 160 12.32 12.17 9.31
CA ILE A 160 12.25 11.21 8.21
C ILE A 160 12.88 9.89 8.67
N ALA A 161 12.11 8.82 8.54
CA ALA A 161 12.59 7.46 8.70
C ALA A 161 13.01 6.93 7.32
N VAL A 162 14.32 6.74 7.11
CA VAL A 162 14.84 6.22 5.85
C VAL A 162 15.15 4.74 6.00
N GLY A 163 14.60 3.96 5.07
CA GLY A 163 14.73 2.51 5.06
C GLY A 163 13.73 1.79 5.95
N SER A 164 13.58 0.50 5.71
CA SER A 164 12.64 -0.34 6.45
C SER A 164 13.05 -0.53 7.91
N CYS A 165 14.33 -0.41 8.24
CA CYS A 165 14.83 -0.39 9.63
C CYS A 165 14.22 0.76 10.43
N SER A 166 14.32 1.99 9.93
CA SER A 166 13.77 3.15 10.63
C SER A 166 12.24 3.22 10.52
N SER A 167 11.69 2.86 9.36
CA SER A 167 10.24 2.94 9.10
C SER A 167 9.44 1.91 9.90
N PHE A 168 9.93 0.67 9.98
CA PHE A 168 9.17 -0.48 10.51
C PHE A 168 9.99 -1.41 11.44
N GLY A 169 11.25 -1.09 11.71
CA GLY A 169 12.15 -1.89 12.55
C GLY A 169 13.15 -2.75 11.75
N GLY A 170 12.83 -3.14 10.52
CA GLY A 170 13.76 -3.85 9.63
C GLY A 170 14.09 -5.28 10.06
N ILE A 171 15.31 -5.73 9.79
CA ILE A 171 15.74 -7.09 10.13
C ILE A 171 15.94 -7.28 11.64
N GLN A 172 16.27 -6.21 12.36
CA GLN A 172 16.54 -6.27 13.81
C GLN A 172 15.28 -6.63 14.61
N VAL A 173 14.10 -6.27 14.11
CA VAL A 173 12.81 -6.61 14.74
C VAL A 173 12.24 -7.96 14.30
N ALA A 174 12.85 -8.60 13.30
CA ALA A 174 12.46 -9.95 12.93
C ALA A 174 12.62 -10.89 14.12
N HIS A 175 11.78 -11.91 14.21
CA HIS A 175 11.77 -12.83 15.33
C HIS A 175 13.17 -13.44 15.58
N PRO A 176 13.70 -13.41 16.83
CA PRO A 176 13.03 -13.08 18.08
C PRO A 176 13.20 -11.63 18.61
N ASN A 177 13.70 -10.69 17.79
CA ASN A 177 14.02 -9.30 18.18
C ASN A 177 14.90 -9.19 19.45
N PRO A 178 16.15 -9.67 19.41
CA PRO A 178 17.01 -9.72 20.60
C PRO A 178 17.39 -8.35 21.16
N SER A 179 17.50 -7.31 20.31
CA SER A 179 17.84 -5.95 20.74
C SER A 179 16.62 -5.14 21.21
N LYS A 180 15.40 -5.71 21.13
CA LYS A 180 14.13 -4.99 21.35
C LYS A 180 14.06 -3.71 20.51
N ALA A 181 14.57 -3.77 19.29
CA ALA A 181 14.52 -2.70 18.32
C ALA A 181 13.06 -2.30 18.03
N LYS A 182 12.87 -1.03 17.71
CA LYS A 182 11.59 -0.43 17.36
C LYS A 182 11.76 0.50 16.15
N PRO A 183 10.69 0.72 15.36
CA PRO A 183 10.68 1.79 14.37
C PRO A 183 10.77 3.16 15.06
N LEU A 184 11.21 4.17 14.31
CA LEU A 184 11.41 5.52 14.82
C LEU A 184 10.13 6.14 15.39
N SER A 185 8.98 5.87 14.76
CA SER A 185 7.66 6.39 15.15
C SER A 185 7.20 5.97 16.55
N GLU A 186 7.81 4.94 17.15
CA GLU A 186 7.56 4.53 18.53
C GLU A 186 8.51 5.16 19.55
N ILE A 187 9.59 5.78 19.07
CA ILE A 187 10.59 6.41 19.92
C ILE A 187 10.32 7.89 20.08
N VAL A 188 9.87 8.55 19.00
CA VAL A 188 9.66 10.00 18.94
C VAL A 188 8.19 10.37 18.90
N GLN A 189 7.84 11.53 19.44
CA GLN A 189 6.45 12.02 19.42
C GLN A 189 6.08 12.74 18.13
N LYS A 190 7.08 13.30 17.44
CA LYS A 190 6.86 14.07 16.20
C LYS A 190 6.51 13.11 15.04
N PRO A 191 5.49 13.42 14.21
CA PRO A 191 5.14 12.57 13.07
C PRO A 191 6.33 12.30 12.14
N THR A 192 6.50 11.04 11.75
CA THR A 192 7.57 10.62 10.85
C THR A 192 7.07 10.56 9.40
N ILE A 193 7.94 10.87 8.45
CA ILE A 193 7.77 10.59 7.02
C ILE A 193 8.60 9.34 6.70
N ASN A 194 7.96 8.27 6.26
CA ASN A 194 8.60 6.96 6.08
C ASN A 194 8.96 6.75 4.61
N ILE A 195 10.25 6.69 4.30
CA ILE A 195 10.75 6.31 2.97
C ILE A 195 11.21 4.85 3.06
N ALA A 196 10.25 3.93 2.92
CA ALA A 196 10.48 2.50 3.15
C ALA A 196 11.20 1.80 1.98
N GLY A 197 11.91 0.71 2.29
CA GLY A 197 12.73 -0.07 1.36
C GLY A 197 14.01 -0.56 2.01
N CYS A 198 14.62 -1.63 1.49
CA CYS A 198 15.85 -2.22 2.04
C CYS A 198 16.94 -2.41 0.96
N PRO A 199 17.61 -1.32 0.51
CA PRO A 199 17.32 0.08 0.84
C PRO A 199 16.20 0.68 -0.04
N PRO A 200 15.66 1.86 0.31
CA PRO A 200 14.84 2.64 -0.61
C PRO A 200 15.68 3.12 -1.80
N SER A 201 15.07 3.41 -2.95
CA SER A 201 15.83 3.97 -4.07
C SER A 201 16.37 5.36 -3.75
N ASP A 202 17.56 5.66 -4.28
CA ASP A 202 18.18 6.99 -4.32
C ASP A 202 17.17 8.07 -4.76
N THR A 203 16.43 7.78 -5.83
CA THR A 203 15.41 8.67 -6.39
C THR A 203 14.31 8.97 -5.38
N ASN A 204 13.85 7.99 -4.61
CA ASN A 204 12.80 8.19 -3.61
C ASN A 204 13.27 9.05 -2.43
N ILE A 205 14.51 8.86 -1.99
CA ILE A 205 15.12 9.67 -0.93
C ILE A 205 15.27 11.12 -1.41
N CYS A 206 15.98 11.34 -2.52
CA CYS A 206 16.27 12.68 -3.05
C CYS A 206 15.01 13.44 -3.45
N THR A 207 14.05 12.78 -4.11
CA THR A 207 12.81 13.45 -4.57
C THR A 207 11.88 13.82 -3.42
N THR A 208 11.84 13.03 -2.34
CA THR A 208 11.06 13.38 -1.14
C THR A 208 11.65 14.60 -0.45
N LEU A 209 12.96 14.62 -0.28
CA LEU A 209 13.70 15.74 0.31
C LEU A 209 13.60 17.02 -0.55
N LEU A 210 13.61 16.87 -1.88
CA LEU A 210 13.29 17.94 -2.82
C LEU A 210 11.89 18.50 -2.58
N TYR A 211 10.87 17.63 -2.46
CA TYR A 211 9.50 18.08 -2.20
C TYR A 211 9.39 18.90 -0.91
N LEU A 212 9.99 18.41 0.19
CA LEU A 212 10.00 19.14 1.47
C LEU A 212 10.66 20.53 1.32
N THR A 213 11.72 20.60 0.53
CA THR A 213 12.42 21.86 0.25
C THR A 213 11.55 22.84 -0.53
N LEU A 214 10.91 22.35 -1.59
CA LEU A 214 10.07 23.15 -2.49
C LEU A 214 8.77 23.61 -1.83
N MET A 215 8.13 22.75 -1.05
CA MET A 215 6.78 22.99 -0.53
C MET A 215 6.80 23.50 0.91
N GLY A 216 7.84 23.17 1.70
CA GLY A 216 7.88 23.47 3.13
C GLY A 216 6.81 22.70 3.92
N GLU A 217 6.29 21.60 3.38
CA GLU A 217 5.30 20.72 4.00
C GLU A 217 5.51 19.28 3.52
N ALA A 218 5.01 18.31 4.28
CA ALA A 218 5.07 16.89 3.90
C ALA A 218 4.16 16.61 2.68
N PRO A 219 4.55 15.70 1.77
CA PRO A 219 3.64 15.23 0.73
C PRO A 219 2.47 14.46 1.34
N GLU A 220 1.44 14.19 0.56
CA GLU A 220 0.36 13.29 0.99
C GLU A 220 0.93 11.90 1.32
N LEU A 221 0.58 11.39 2.50
CA LEU A 221 1.11 10.14 3.05
C LEU A 221 0.02 9.07 3.14
N ASP A 222 0.41 7.81 2.97
CA ASP A 222 -0.45 6.67 3.24
C ASP A 222 -0.58 6.37 4.75
N SER A 223 -1.29 5.29 5.08
CA SER A 223 -1.51 4.86 6.45
C SER A 223 -0.27 4.45 7.24
N TYR A 224 0.85 4.23 6.55
CA TYR A 224 2.14 3.90 7.12
C TYR A 224 3.10 5.10 7.04
N SER A 225 2.55 6.31 6.87
CA SER A 225 3.29 7.55 6.72
C SER A 225 4.24 7.58 5.52
N ARG A 226 3.97 6.79 4.46
CA ARG A 226 4.81 6.76 3.25
C ARG A 226 4.29 7.73 2.19
N PRO A 227 5.14 8.47 1.48
CA PRO A 227 4.67 9.37 0.41
C PRO A 227 3.90 8.63 -0.69
N LEU A 228 2.67 9.07 -0.98
CA LEU A 228 1.80 8.43 -1.98
C LEU A 228 2.40 8.45 -3.39
N TRP A 229 3.21 9.45 -3.72
CA TRP A 229 3.85 9.53 -5.04
C TRP A 229 4.80 8.36 -5.31
N SER A 230 5.43 7.79 -4.27
CA SER A 230 6.37 6.66 -4.36
C SER A 230 5.79 5.33 -3.87
N HIS A 231 4.83 5.36 -2.94
CA HIS A 231 4.23 4.18 -2.30
C HIS A 231 2.71 4.10 -2.49
N GLY A 232 2.12 4.85 -3.43
CA GLY A 232 0.67 4.84 -3.67
C GLY A 232 0.18 3.73 -4.62
N LYS A 233 1.09 2.97 -5.23
CA LYS A 233 0.77 1.85 -6.12
C LYS A 233 1.55 0.61 -5.71
N THR A 234 0.98 -0.56 -5.98
CA THR A 234 1.69 -1.81 -5.78
C THR A 234 2.80 -1.97 -6.83
N VAL A 235 3.83 -2.73 -6.49
CA VAL A 235 4.88 -3.14 -7.43
C VAL A 235 4.27 -3.88 -8.62
N HIS A 236 3.24 -4.69 -8.38
CA HIS A 236 2.52 -5.40 -9.44
C HIS A 236 1.80 -4.45 -10.41
N ASP A 237 1.28 -3.32 -9.95
CA ASP A 237 0.63 -2.32 -10.83
C ASP A 237 1.58 -1.65 -11.81
N LEU A 238 2.87 -1.61 -11.48
CA LEU A 238 3.93 -0.98 -12.27
C LEU A 238 4.81 -2.00 -13.00
N CYS A 239 4.50 -3.29 -12.90
CA CYS A 239 5.35 -4.37 -13.40
C CYS A 239 5.21 -4.59 -14.91
N GLU A 240 6.33 -4.64 -15.63
CA GLU A 240 6.36 -4.96 -17.06
C GLU A 240 5.87 -6.39 -17.39
N ARG A 241 5.96 -7.33 -16.43
CA ARG A 241 5.51 -8.73 -16.61
C ARG A 241 4.00 -8.94 -16.37
N LYS A 242 3.23 -7.86 -16.17
CA LYS A 242 1.78 -7.93 -15.89
C LYS A 242 0.97 -8.58 -17.01
N GLY A 243 1.43 -8.48 -18.26
CA GLY A 243 0.82 -9.17 -19.40
C GLY A 243 0.90 -10.69 -19.28
N ALA A 244 2.07 -11.23 -18.90
CA ALA A 244 2.28 -12.66 -18.68
C ALA A 244 1.43 -13.17 -17.50
N PHE A 245 1.38 -12.41 -16.39
CA PHE A 245 0.49 -12.70 -15.26
C PHE A 245 -0.97 -12.83 -15.73
N GLY A 246 -1.45 -11.85 -16.51
CA GLY A 246 -2.81 -11.84 -17.04
C GLY A 246 -3.12 -12.99 -18.01
N ALA A 247 -2.10 -13.61 -18.61
CA ALA A 247 -2.23 -14.74 -19.52
C ALA A 247 -2.05 -16.10 -18.81
N GLY A 248 -1.74 -16.12 -17.51
CA GLY A 248 -1.41 -17.36 -16.80
C GLY A 248 -0.05 -17.95 -17.18
N GLU A 249 0.85 -17.11 -17.70
CA GLU A 249 2.20 -17.48 -18.13
C GLU A 249 3.17 -17.21 -16.96
N PHE A 250 3.54 -18.27 -16.24
CA PHE A 250 4.38 -18.22 -15.04
C PHE A 250 5.70 -18.97 -15.25
N VAL A 251 6.74 -18.48 -14.58
CA VAL A 251 7.96 -19.23 -14.33
C VAL A 251 7.64 -20.34 -13.33
N GLU A 252 7.96 -21.58 -13.66
CA GLU A 252 7.75 -22.76 -12.81
C GLU A 252 8.95 -22.96 -11.88
N GLU A 253 10.16 -22.79 -12.41
CA GLU A 253 11.42 -22.85 -11.67
C GLU A 253 12.44 -21.88 -12.25
N PHE A 254 13.38 -21.41 -11.44
CA PHE A 254 14.40 -20.49 -11.91
C PHE A 254 15.26 -21.12 -13.01
N GLY A 255 15.35 -20.45 -14.16
CA GLY A 255 16.14 -20.89 -15.31
C GLY A 255 15.37 -21.72 -16.35
N ASP A 256 14.08 -21.99 -16.13
CA ASP A 256 13.22 -22.63 -17.13
C ASP A 256 12.99 -21.74 -18.38
N GLU A 257 12.29 -22.27 -19.37
CA GLU A 257 11.98 -21.51 -20.59
C GLU A 257 11.12 -20.27 -20.30
N GLY A 258 10.20 -20.35 -19.33
CA GLY A 258 9.41 -19.19 -18.89
C GLY A 258 10.30 -18.06 -18.34
N SER A 259 11.36 -18.40 -17.61
CA SER A 259 12.33 -17.46 -17.07
C SER A 259 13.09 -16.75 -18.20
N LYS A 260 13.44 -17.46 -19.27
CA LYS A 260 14.09 -16.89 -20.47
C LYS A 260 13.16 -15.97 -21.26
N GLU A 261 11.88 -16.34 -21.35
CA GLU A 261 10.83 -15.58 -22.02
C GLU A 261 10.28 -14.42 -21.17
N GLY A 262 10.74 -14.26 -19.93
CA GLY A 262 10.32 -13.16 -19.06
C GLY A 262 8.90 -13.33 -18.48
N TYR A 263 8.44 -14.56 -18.29
CA TYR A 263 7.14 -14.88 -17.68
C TYR A 263 7.02 -14.38 -16.25
N CYS A 264 5.79 -14.36 -15.72
CA CYS A 264 5.52 -13.84 -14.39
C CYS A 264 6.19 -14.69 -13.29
N LEU A 265 6.79 -14.02 -12.31
CA LEU A 265 7.51 -14.64 -11.19
C LEU A 265 6.63 -14.97 -9.98
N TYR A 266 5.30 -14.87 -10.10
CA TYR A 266 4.40 -15.09 -8.96
C TYR A 266 4.51 -16.52 -8.41
N LYS A 267 4.60 -17.52 -9.29
CA LYS A 267 4.65 -18.94 -8.91
C LYS A 267 5.97 -19.34 -8.22
N VAL A 268 7.03 -18.57 -8.45
CA VAL A 268 8.31 -18.63 -7.72
C VAL A 268 8.40 -17.55 -6.62
N GLY A 269 7.25 -17.15 -6.09
CA GLY A 269 7.13 -16.45 -4.80
C GLY A 269 7.12 -14.92 -4.81
N CYS A 270 7.06 -14.27 -5.98
CA CYS A 270 7.01 -12.80 -6.05
C CYS A 270 5.87 -12.18 -5.22
N ARG A 271 6.23 -11.34 -4.23
CA ARG A 271 5.32 -10.59 -3.35
C ARG A 271 4.83 -9.26 -3.94
N GLY A 272 5.21 -8.94 -5.17
CA GLY A 272 4.87 -7.66 -5.82
C GLY A 272 3.39 -7.24 -5.75
N PRO A 273 2.41 -8.16 -5.76
CA PRO A 273 0.99 -7.82 -5.56
C PRO A 273 0.65 -7.17 -4.22
N TYR A 274 1.46 -7.41 -3.19
CA TYR A 274 1.19 -7.03 -1.79
C TYR A 274 2.03 -5.86 -1.31
N VAL A 275 2.87 -5.31 -2.19
CA VAL A 275 3.99 -4.45 -1.83
C VAL A 275 3.84 -3.12 -2.54
N TYR A 276 3.85 -2.04 -1.77
CA TYR A 276 3.75 -0.68 -2.27
C TYR A 276 5.15 -0.10 -2.42
N ASN A 277 5.53 0.14 -3.68
CA ASN A 277 6.77 0.81 -4.05
C ASN A 277 6.75 1.11 -5.56
N ASN A 278 7.61 2.03 -6.01
CA ASN A 278 7.70 2.45 -7.40
C ASN A 278 8.90 1.83 -8.15
N CYS A 279 9.45 0.70 -7.68
CA CYS A 279 10.66 0.06 -8.24
C CYS A 279 10.61 -0.14 -9.76
N GLY A 280 9.49 -0.61 -10.33
CA GLY A 280 9.36 -0.79 -11.78
C GLY A 280 9.39 0.53 -12.58
N LYS A 281 9.06 1.65 -11.93
CA LYS A 281 9.03 3.00 -12.53
C LYS A 281 10.38 3.71 -12.42
N VAL A 282 10.98 3.73 -11.24
CA VAL A 282 12.25 4.45 -10.98
C VAL A 282 13.48 3.57 -11.15
N LYS A 283 13.34 2.26 -10.98
CA LYS A 283 14.41 1.26 -11.02
C LYS A 283 15.55 1.61 -10.05
N PHE A 284 16.69 0.92 -10.15
CA PHE A 284 17.88 1.14 -9.33
C PHE A 284 19.11 1.35 -10.22
N ASN A 285 20.11 2.05 -9.68
CA ASN A 285 21.43 2.27 -10.30
C ASN A 285 21.32 2.84 -11.72
N SER A 286 20.96 4.12 -11.85
CA SER A 286 20.78 4.77 -13.17
C SER A 286 19.70 4.13 -14.02
N LYS A 287 18.62 3.71 -13.36
CA LYS A 287 17.49 3.00 -13.98
C LYS A 287 17.88 1.72 -14.72
N MET A 288 19.03 1.12 -14.37
CA MET A 288 19.58 -0.05 -15.07
C MET A 288 18.67 -1.26 -14.91
N SER A 289 18.30 -1.59 -13.66
CA SER A 289 17.50 -2.76 -13.36
C SER A 289 16.72 -2.62 -12.06
N TRP A 290 15.96 -3.65 -11.74
CA TRP A 290 15.25 -3.85 -10.48
C TRP A 290 14.97 -5.35 -10.31
N PRO A 291 14.59 -5.86 -9.12
CA PRO A 291 14.58 -7.30 -8.85
C PRO A 291 13.84 -8.15 -9.90
N ILE A 292 12.62 -7.74 -10.30
CA ILE A 292 11.81 -8.51 -11.26
C ILE A 292 12.42 -8.46 -12.67
N GLN A 293 12.98 -7.34 -13.10
CA GLN A 293 13.69 -7.28 -14.38
C GLN A 293 14.92 -8.19 -14.37
N ALA A 294 15.61 -8.31 -13.24
CA ALA A 294 16.75 -9.21 -13.06
C ALA A 294 16.37 -10.69 -12.91
N GLY A 295 15.07 -11.02 -12.83
CA GLY A 295 14.58 -12.41 -12.77
C GLY A 295 14.23 -12.94 -11.39
N HIS A 296 14.33 -12.12 -10.34
CA HIS A 296 13.92 -12.52 -8.99
C HIS A 296 12.61 -11.86 -8.56
N GLY A 297 11.74 -12.62 -7.89
CA GLY A 297 10.51 -12.09 -7.32
C GLY A 297 10.76 -10.98 -6.30
N CYS A 298 9.82 -10.04 -6.18
CA CYS A 298 9.85 -9.06 -5.11
C CYS A 298 9.73 -9.77 -3.75
N ILE A 299 10.56 -9.40 -2.78
CA ILE A 299 10.51 -9.96 -1.41
C ILE A 299 9.66 -9.12 -0.44
N GLY A 300 9.14 -7.98 -0.89
CA GLY A 300 8.33 -7.09 -0.08
C GLY A 300 9.09 -6.22 0.91
N CYS A 301 10.32 -5.85 0.58
CA CYS A 301 11.21 -5.14 1.50
C CYS A 301 10.73 -3.76 1.96
N SER A 302 9.68 -3.18 1.37
CA SER A 302 9.08 -1.90 1.79
C SER A 302 7.77 -2.05 2.58
N GLU A 303 7.39 -3.27 2.96
CA GLU A 303 6.23 -3.55 3.81
C GLU A 303 6.65 -3.81 5.27
N PRO A 304 5.77 -3.49 6.24
CA PRO A 304 6.03 -3.81 7.65
C PRO A 304 6.20 -5.30 7.90
N ASN A 305 7.14 -5.66 8.78
CA ASN A 305 7.43 -7.03 9.21
C ASN A 305 7.59 -8.05 8.06
N PHE A 306 8.07 -7.62 6.89
CA PHE A 306 8.12 -8.50 5.71
C PHE A 306 8.98 -9.76 5.93
N TRP A 307 10.01 -9.69 6.79
CA TRP A 307 10.87 -10.83 7.13
C TRP A 307 10.10 -12.01 7.74
N ASP A 308 9.09 -11.73 8.57
CA ASP A 308 8.32 -12.78 9.27
C ASP A 308 6.95 -13.06 8.62
N ASN A 309 6.36 -12.04 7.99
CA ASN A 309 4.98 -12.08 7.50
C ASN A 309 4.84 -12.52 6.03
N MET A 310 5.91 -12.48 5.24
CA MET A 310 5.87 -12.86 3.82
C MET A 310 6.23 -14.33 3.57
N GLY A 311 6.39 -15.13 4.63
CA GLY A 311 6.67 -16.57 4.54
C GLY A 311 7.97 -16.89 3.81
N LYS A 312 8.05 -18.07 3.20
CA LYS A 312 9.18 -18.46 2.33
C LYS A 312 9.10 -17.70 1.00
N PHE A 313 10.13 -16.93 0.67
CA PHE A 313 10.12 -15.97 -0.44
C PHE A 313 9.99 -16.60 -1.83
N GLU A 314 10.40 -17.86 -2.00
CA GLU A 314 10.39 -18.57 -3.29
C GLU A 314 9.11 -19.37 -3.53
N ASP A 315 8.17 -19.37 -2.58
CA ASP A 315 6.87 -20.03 -2.73
C ASP A 315 5.74 -18.98 -2.81
N PRO A 316 4.68 -19.19 -3.60
CA PRO A 316 3.49 -18.34 -3.58
C PRO A 316 2.86 -18.32 -2.19
N MET A 317 2.26 -17.23 -1.76
CA MET A 317 1.58 -17.22 -0.45
C MET A 317 0.49 -18.30 -0.41
N GLY A 318 0.42 -19.01 0.72
CA GLY A 318 -0.55 -20.08 0.94
C GLY A 318 -0.47 -20.58 2.37
N ASN A 319 -1.50 -21.29 2.80
CA ASN A 319 -1.63 -21.84 4.16
C ASN A 319 -0.58 -22.90 4.48
N ASN A 320 0.04 -23.48 3.46
CA ASN A 320 1.17 -24.40 3.59
C ASN A 320 2.49 -23.73 4.00
N ILE A 321 2.54 -22.39 4.05
CA ILE A 321 3.74 -21.63 4.40
C ILE A 321 3.53 -20.99 5.78
N PRO A 322 4.24 -21.45 6.83
CA PRO A 322 4.01 -20.96 8.17
C PRO A 322 4.34 -19.46 8.29
N LYS A 323 3.49 -18.74 9.01
CA LYS A 323 3.84 -17.43 9.57
C LYS A 323 4.83 -17.64 10.72
N LEU A 324 5.92 -16.88 10.74
CA LEU A 324 6.89 -16.95 11.84
C LEU A 324 6.37 -16.26 13.10
N THR A 325 5.62 -15.16 12.97
CA THR A 325 5.02 -14.46 14.11
C THR A 325 3.63 -13.90 13.80
N PRO A 326 2.64 -14.06 14.69
CA PRO A 326 1.38 -13.35 14.62
C PRO A 326 1.54 -11.95 15.25
N ASP A 327 2.27 -11.05 14.60
CA ASP A 327 2.35 -9.67 15.11
C ASP A 327 1.15 -8.83 14.63
N SER A 328 0.29 -8.47 15.59
CA SER A 328 -0.91 -7.65 15.33
C SER A 328 -0.61 -6.16 15.15
N LYS A 329 0.64 -5.72 15.38
CA LYS A 329 1.03 -4.30 15.46
C LYS A 329 0.78 -3.49 14.20
N TYR A 330 0.91 -4.12 13.03
CA TYR A 330 0.70 -3.47 11.74
C TYR A 330 -0.68 -3.76 11.15
N HIS A 331 -1.64 -4.22 11.96
CA HIS A 331 -3.00 -4.32 11.48
C HIS A 331 -3.55 -2.93 11.17
N PRO A 332 -4.25 -2.78 10.05
CA PRO A 332 -4.83 -1.51 9.66
C PRO A 332 -5.79 -1.01 10.73
N LYS A 333 -5.70 0.28 11.07
CA LYS A 333 -6.69 0.93 11.94
C LYS A 333 -8.09 0.76 11.33
N LEU A 334 -9.02 0.30 12.17
CA LEU A 334 -10.42 0.13 11.83
C LEU A 334 -11.19 1.44 12.04
N ALA A 335 -12.24 1.65 11.26
CA ALA A 335 -13.21 2.71 11.47
C ALA A 335 -13.91 2.59 12.84
N GLU A 336 -14.45 3.70 13.33
CA GLU A 336 -15.29 3.69 14.53
C GLU A 336 -16.55 2.87 14.28
N PHE A 337 -16.96 2.04 15.24
CA PHE A 337 -18.18 1.23 15.10
C PHE A 337 -18.97 1.12 16.41
N GLU A 338 -20.27 0.87 16.27
CA GLU A 338 -21.20 0.62 17.36
C GLU A 338 -22.04 -0.63 17.04
N ILE A 339 -22.13 -1.57 17.98
CA ILE A 339 -23.00 -2.74 17.84
C ILE A 339 -24.43 -2.35 18.24
N THR A 340 -25.42 -2.70 17.42
CA THR A 340 -26.84 -2.41 17.66
C THR A 340 -27.69 -3.65 17.39
N GLU A 341 -28.67 -3.97 18.23
CA GLU A 341 -29.60 -5.10 17.96
C GLU A 341 -30.91 -4.62 17.29
N THR A 342 -30.97 -3.33 16.96
CA THR A 342 -32.24 -2.67 16.59
C THR A 342 -32.66 -2.96 15.14
N ILE A 343 -31.72 -3.29 14.25
CA ILE A 343 -31.97 -3.37 12.81
C ILE A 343 -31.95 -4.83 12.39
N GLN A 344 -33.13 -5.45 12.32
CA GLN A 344 -33.28 -6.84 11.89
C GLN A 344 -33.43 -6.98 10.37
N ASP A 345 -33.96 -5.94 9.72
CA ASP A 345 -34.14 -5.86 8.28
C ASP A 345 -34.21 -4.39 7.83
N GLU A 346 -34.35 -4.17 6.51
CA GLU A 346 -34.33 -2.84 5.90
C GLU A 346 -35.50 -1.95 6.33
N SER A 347 -36.63 -2.51 6.77
CA SER A 347 -37.85 -1.75 7.08
C SER A 347 -37.70 -0.85 8.32
N ILE A 348 -36.79 -1.20 9.23
CA ILE A 348 -36.55 -0.48 10.49
C ILE A 348 -35.48 0.60 10.32
N PHE A 349 -34.81 0.68 9.16
CA PHE A 349 -33.69 1.60 8.93
C PHE A 349 -34.07 3.07 9.12
N SER A 350 -35.19 3.52 8.56
CA SER A 350 -35.70 4.89 8.76
C SER A 350 -35.94 5.21 10.24
N ALA A 351 -36.65 4.32 10.95
CA ALA A 351 -36.93 4.48 12.37
C ALA A 351 -35.64 4.53 13.22
N PHE A 352 -34.62 3.76 12.85
CA PHE A 352 -33.31 3.80 13.46
C PHE A 352 -32.62 5.16 13.26
N CYS A 353 -32.60 5.68 12.04
CA CYS A 353 -32.01 6.98 11.73
C CYS A 353 -32.68 8.11 12.53
N HIS A 354 -34.01 8.14 12.59
CA HIS A 354 -34.74 9.11 13.41
C HIS A 354 -34.42 8.98 14.90
N LYS A 355 -34.41 7.76 15.44
CA LYS A 355 -34.09 7.50 16.85
C LYS A 355 -32.67 7.95 17.22
N LYS A 356 -31.70 7.75 16.32
CA LYS A 356 -30.29 8.15 16.51
C LYS A 356 -29.99 9.59 16.08
N LYS A 357 -30.98 10.32 15.55
CA LYS A 357 -30.82 11.68 15.01
C LYS A 357 -29.72 11.75 13.93
N ILE A 358 -29.73 10.78 13.02
CA ILE A 358 -28.79 10.73 11.90
C ILE A 358 -29.45 11.40 10.69
N GLU A 359 -28.81 12.44 10.15
CA GLU A 359 -29.32 13.19 9.00
C GLU A 359 -28.99 12.54 7.65
N LYS A 360 -27.84 11.85 7.58
CA LYS A 360 -27.33 11.22 6.37
C LYS A 360 -26.70 9.86 6.69
N ALA A 361 -27.20 8.78 6.09
CA ALA A 361 -26.67 7.43 6.28
C ALA A 361 -26.84 6.54 5.06
N LEU A 362 -26.02 5.49 4.98
CA LEU A 362 -26.17 4.41 4.01
C LEU A 362 -26.35 3.08 4.75
N LEU A 363 -27.43 2.37 4.43
CA LEU A 363 -27.61 0.96 4.78
C LEU A 363 -27.02 0.09 3.68
N ILE A 364 -26.15 -0.83 4.07
CA ILE A 364 -25.67 -1.94 3.23
C ILE A 364 -26.32 -3.21 3.77
N SER A 365 -27.28 -3.74 3.01
CA SER A 365 -28.01 -4.97 3.34
C SER A 365 -27.52 -6.12 2.47
N LEU A 366 -26.80 -7.08 3.08
CA LEU A 366 -26.28 -8.27 2.41
C LEU A 366 -26.77 -9.52 3.10
N TRP A 367 -27.42 -10.39 2.33
CA TRP A 367 -27.90 -11.69 2.79
C TRP A 367 -27.35 -12.79 1.90
N PHE A 368 -27.07 -13.96 2.45
CA PHE A 368 -26.61 -15.08 1.65
C PHE A 368 -27.67 -15.62 0.67
N ASP A 369 -28.96 -15.37 0.93
CA ASP A 369 -30.09 -15.90 0.18
C ASP A 369 -31.12 -14.86 -0.30
N LYS A 370 -30.88 -13.56 -0.08
CA LYS A 370 -31.76 -12.46 -0.54
C LYS A 370 -31.01 -11.46 -1.43
N PRO A 371 -31.74 -10.72 -2.30
CA PRO A 371 -31.14 -9.63 -3.08
C PRO A 371 -30.38 -8.63 -2.21
N SER A 372 -29.22 -8.19 -2.70
CA SER A 372 -28.41 -7.17 -2.03
C SER A 372 -29.06 -5.80 -2.22
N LYS A 373 -29.13 -4.99 -1.17
CA LYS A 373 -29.76 -3.66 -1.21
C LYS A 373 -28.89 -2.60 -0.56
N PHE A 374 -28.81 -1.45 -1.21
CA PHE A 374 -28.20 -0.24 -0.66
C PHE A 374 -29.28 0.82 -0.51
N ILE A 375 -29.48 1.34 0.70
CA ILE A 375 -30.53 2.32 0.98
C ILE A 375 -29.90 3.56 1.60
N ALA A 376 -30.00 4.69 0.89
CA ALA A 376 -29.59 5.99 1.40
C ALA A 376 -30.73 6.59 2.25
N PHE A 377 -30.38 7.16 3.40
CA PHE A 377 -31.27 8.00 4.20
C PHE A 377 -30.77 9.44 4.11
N GLU A 378 -31.56 10.32 3.51
CA GLU A 378 -31.29 11.76 3.36
C GLU A 378 -32.61 12.53 3.35
N ASN A 379 -32.64 13.73 3.96
CA ASN A 379 -33.83 14.59 4.02
C ASN A 379 -35.09 13.88 4.56
N ASP A 380 -34.92 13.05 5.60
CA ASP A 380 -35.97 12.24 6.23
C ASP A 380 -36.62 11.18 5.30
N GLU A 381 -36.00 10.86 4.17
CA GLU A 381 -36.48 9.84 3.23
C GLU A 381 -35.46 8.71 3.03
N CYS A 382 -35.96 7.48 2.87
CA CYS A 382 -35.16 6.33 2.44
C CYS A 382 -35.31 6.13 0.93
N LYS A 383 -34.19 6.13 0.20
CA LYS A 383 -34.14 5.83 -1.23
C LYS A 383 -33.21 4.65 -1.48
N GLU A 384 -33.69 3.65 -2.21
CA GLU A 384 -32.82 2.58 -2.71
C GLU A 384 -31.88 3.13 -3.79
N VAL A 385 -30.58 2.94 -3.57
CA VAL A 385 -29.49 3.36 -4.45
C VAL A 385 -28.72 2.18 -5.04
N SER A 386 -29.25 0.96 -4.93
CA SER A 386 -28.76 -0.23 -5.63
C SER A 386 -29.54 -0.50 -6.92
N GLU A 387 -28.84 -0.91 -7.96
CA GLU A 387 -29.39 -1.48 -9.20
C GLU A 387 -28.53 -2.69 -9.59
N ILE A 388 -28.43 -3.66 -8.67
CA ILE A 388 -27.51 -4.77 -8.80
C ILE A 388 -28.12 -5.79 -9.77
N SER A 389 -27.43 -6.00 -10.88
CA SER A 389 -27.72 -7.05 -11.84
C SER A 389 -26.42 -7.47 -12.51
N PHE A 390 -26.15 -8.78 -12.45
CA PHE A 390 -24.99 -9.39 -13.09
C PHE A 390 -25.22 -10.87 -13.41
N GLU A 391 -24.50 -11.38 -14.39
CA GLU A 391 -24.43 -12.81 -14.71
C GLU A 391 -23.62 -13.56 -13.63
N CYS A 392 -24.21 -14.59 -13.02
CA CYS A 392 -23.58 -15.39 -11.97
C CYS A 392 -23.52 -16.90 -12.28
N ASN A 393 -23.86 -17.32 -13.50
CA ASN A 393 -23.65 -18.70 -13.95
C ASN A 393 -22.13 -18.98 -14.10
N PRO A 394 -21.57 -19.98 -13.39
CA PRO A 394 -20.14 -20.24 -13.42
C PRO A 394 -19.61 -20.59 -14.82
N ARG A 395 -20.35 -21.38 -15.61
CA ARG A 395 -19.95 -21.76 -16.97
C ARG A 395 -19.92 -20.54 -17.89
N ILE A 396 -20.95 -19.70 -17.84
CA ILE A 396 -21.01 -18.47 -18.65
C ILE A 396 -19.90 -17.48 -18.24
N LEU A 397 -19.59 -17.37 -16.94
CA LEU A 397 -18.47 -16.56 -16.45
C LEU A 397 -17.12 -17.07 -17.01
N PHE A 398 -16.90 -18.38 -17.05
CA PHE A 398 -15.70 -18.97 -17.63
C PHE A 398 -15.64 -18.79 -19.16
N GLU A 399 -16.74 -18.99 -19.87
CA GLU A 399 -16.82 -18.75 -21.32
C GLU A 399 -16.57 -17.27 -21.67
N THR A 400 -17.05 -16.37 -20.82
CA THR A 400 -16.76 -14.93 -20.92
C THR A 400 -15.27 -14.64 -20.76
N LEU A 401 -14.62 -15.24 -19.76
CA LEU A 401 -13.15 -15.13 -19.60
C LEU A 401 -12.42 -15.57 -20.88
N LYS A 402 -12.81 -16.72 -21.44
CA LYS A 402 -12.18 -17.34 -22.61
C LYS A 402 -12.33 -16.51 -23.89
N THR A 403 -13.48 -15.85 -24.08
CA THR A 403 -13.83 -15.21 -25.36
C THR A 403 -13.63 -13.70 -25.38
N LYS A 404 -13.71 -13.03 -24.22
CA LYS A 404 -13.75 -11.56 -24.16
C LYS A 404 -12.46 -10.88 -24.61
N THR A 405 -11.29 -11.49 -24.35
CA THR A 405 -10.00 -10.93 -24.75
C THR A 405 -9.01 -12.04 -25.12
N LYS A 406 -8.04 -11.73 -25.99
CA LYS A 406 -6.98 -12.68 -26.34
C LYS A 406 -6.16 -13.17 -25.12
N ILE A 407 -5.89 -12.26 -24.18
CA ILE A 407 -5.19 -12.59 -22.93
C ILE A 407 -6.05 -13.49 -22.04
N GLY A 408 -7.35 -13.19 -21.93
CA GLY A 408 -8.31 -14.03 -21.19
C GLY A 408 -8.46 -15.43 -21.79
N GLY A 409 -8.48 -15.55 -23.12
CA GLY A 409 -8.46 -16.85 -23.81
C GLY A 409 -7.24 -17.69 -23.46
N LYS A 410 -6.05 -17.10 -23.55
CA LYS A 410 -4.81 -17.76 -23.11
C LYS A 410 -4.86 -18.18 -21.64
N LEU A 411 -5.36 -17.30 -20.77
CA LEU A 411 -5.50 -17.60 -19.35
C LEU A 411 -6.46 -18.77 -19.09
N ALA A 412 -7.59 -18.82 -19.79
CA ALA A 412 -8.52 -19.93 -19.70
C ALA A 412 -7.87 -21.26 -20.15
N ASP A 413 -7.13 -21.25 -21.26
CA ASP A 413 -6.41 -22.43 -21.75
C ASP A 413 -5.33 -22.89 -20.75
N ASN A 414 -4.53 -21.95 -20.22
CA ASN A 414 -3.51 -22.23 -19.21
C ASN A 414 -4.14 -22.71 -17.89
N TYR A 415 -5.31 -22.21 -17.53
CA TYR A 415 -6.07 -22.68 -16.38
C TYR A 415 -6.51 -24.14 -16.52
N LEU A 416 -7.09 -24.52 -17.66
CA LEU A 416 -7.49 -25.91 -17.90
C LEU A 416 -6.26 -26.85 -17.96
N LYS A 417 -5.12 -26.36 -18.46
CA LYS A 417 -3.86 -27.10 -18.42
C LYS A 417 -3.36 -27.31 -16.98
N ALA A 418 -3.46 -26.30 -16.12
CA ALA A 418 -3.08 -26.38 -14.72
C ALA A 418 -4.03 -27.27 -13.89
N PHE A 419 -5.31 -27.33 -14.27
CA PHE A 419 -6.35 -28.09 -13.58
C PHE A 419 -7.15 -28.98 -14.55
N PRO A 420 -6.60 -30.12 -15.02
CA PRO A 420 -7.21 -30.92 -16.09
C PRO A 420 -8.62 -31.43 -15.79
N THR A 421 -8.96 -31.64 -14.52
CA THR A 421 -10.31 -32.11 -14.11
C THR A 421 -11.36 -31.00 -14.18
N LYS A 422 -10.96 -29.73 -14.28
CA LYS A 422 -11.89 -28.59 -14.31
C LYS A 422 -12.63 -28.46 -15.62
N GLU A 423 -12.03 -28.89 -16.73
CA GLU A 423 -12.69 -28.81 -18.04
C GLU A 423 -14.00 -29.60 -18.03
N HIS A 424 -13.95 -30.87 -17.63
CA HIS A 424 -15.14 -31.71 -17.57
C HIS A 424 -16.20 -31.16 -16.62
N TYR A 425 -15.78 -30.66 -15.44
CA TYR A 425 -16.70 -30.10 -14.46
C TYR A 425 -17.38 -28.81 -14.97
N ILE A 426 -16.64 -27.85 -15.49
CA ILE A 426 -17.20 -26.58 -15.98
C ILE A 426 -18.21 -26.83 -17.09
N TYR A 427 -17.90 -27.73 -18.04
CA TYR A 427 -18.80 -28.06 -19.14
C TYR A 427 -19.94 -29.02 -18.75
N SER A 428 -19.93 -29.61 -17.56
CA SER A 428 -21.08 -30.33 -17.01
C SER A 428 -22.08 -29.42 -16.30
N LEU A 429 -21.72 -28.16 -16.02
CA LEU A 429 -22.63 -27.16 -15.46
C LEU A 429 -23.62 -26.68 -16.53
N ASP A 430 -24.79 -26.26 -16.04
CA ASP A 430 -25.84 -25.63 -16.86
C ASP A 430 -25.29 -24.39 -17.60
N ASP A 431 -25.67 -24.23 -18.87
CA ASP A 431 -25.30 -23.08 -19.71
C ASP A 431 -26.43 -22.08 -19.91
N THR A 432 -27.47 -22.13 -19.08
CA THR A 432 -28.51 -21.10 -19.10
C THR A 432 -27.98 -19.87 -18.36
N PRO A 433 -28.00 -18.67 -19.00
CA PRO A 433 -27.68 -17.42 -18.33
C PRO A 433 -28.46 -17.27 -17.02
N ARG A 434 -27.78 -16.84 -15.95
CA ARG A 434 -28.37 -16.67 -14.63
C ARG A 434 -28.07 -15.28 -14.12
N GLU A 435 -29.03 -14.38 -14.34
CA GLU A 435 -28.98 -13.02 -13.81
C GLU A 435 -29.31 -13.03 -12.30
N SER A 436 -28.46 -12.38 -11.51
CA SER A 436 -28.66 -12.24 -10.06
C SER A 436 -28.61 -10.78 -9.61
N SER A 437 -29.40 -10.48 -8.58
CA SER A 437 -29.38 -9.24 -7.80
C SER A 437 -28.75 -9.41 -6.41
N ASN A 438 -28.25 -10.61 -6.10
CA ASN A 438 -27.55 -10.90 -4.85
C ASN A 438 -26.04 -10.99 -5.10
N LEU A 439 -25.28 -10.03 -4.56
CA LEU A 439 -23.83 -10.00 -4.67
C LEU A 439 -23.14 -11.26 -4.10
N CYS A 440 -23.79 -11.96 -3.17
CA CYS A 440 -23.27 -13.21 -2.60
C CYS A 440 -23.37 -14.39 -3.57
N ASP A 441 -24.20 -14.35 -4.61
CA ASP A 441 -24.28 -15.46 -5.60
C ASP A 441 -23.00 -15.61 -6.42
N LEU A 442 -22.18 -14.56 -6.49
CA LEU A 442 -20.85 -14.68 -7.06
C LEU A 442 -19.91 -15.53 -6.18
N PHE A 443 -20.15 -15.62 -4.88
CA PHE A 443 -19.30 -16.40 -3.98
C PHE A 443 -19.34 -17.89 -4.31
N SER A 444 -20.54 -18.46 -4.45
CA SER A 444 -20.69 -19.85 -4.89
C SER A 444 -20.10 -20.06 -6.29
N ALA A 445 -20.36 -19.13 -7.23
CA ALA A 445 -19.85 -19.24 -8.59
C ALA A 445 -18.32 -19.24 -8.66
N ILE A 446 -17.66 -18.36 -7.90
CA ILE A 446 -16.21 -18.32 -7.77
C ILE A 446 -15.69 -19.64 -7.20
N CYS A 447 -16.23 -20.10 -6.08
CA CYS A 447 -15.75 -21.32 -5.43
C CYS A 447 -15.93 -22.55 -6.32
N SER A 448 -17.03 -22.67 -7.07
CA SER A 448 -17.19 -23.73 -8.08
C SER A 448 -16.13 -23.65 -9.17
N LEU A 449 -15.78 -22.44 -9.62
CA LEU A 449 -14.73 -22.28 -10.63
C LEU A 449 -13.35 -22.64 -10.08
N VAL A 450 -12.91 -22.07 -8.96
CA VAL A 450 -11.51 -22.20 -8.51
C VAL A 450 -11.26 -23.30 -7.48
N GLY A 451 -12.30 -23.84 -6.85
CA GLY A 451 -12.22 -24.84 -5.78
C GLY A 451 -12.30 -26.28 -6.28
N GLU A 452 -12.89 -27.16 -5.48
CA GLU A 452 -13.15 -28.54 -5.87
C GLU A 452 -14.27 -28.64 -6.93
N ASN A 453 -14.40 -29.78 -7.59
CA ASN A 453 -15.44 -30.03 -8.60
C ASN A 453 -16.78 -30.37 -7.94
N ARG A 454 -17.37 -29.38 -7.26
CA ARG A 454 -18.67 -29.48 -6.59
C ARG A 454 -19.36 -28.13 -6.51
N ASP A 455 -20.65 -28.16 -6.22
CA ASP A 455 -21.40 -26.95 -5.93
C ASP A 455 -21.05 -26.43 -4.53
N TYR A 456 -20.91 -25.11 -4.43
CA TYR A 456 -20.65 -24.39 -3.18
C TYR A 456 -21.87 -23.56 -2.78
N LYS A 457 -22.06 -23.38 -1.49
CA LYS A 457 -23.01 -22.41 -0.94
C LYS A 457 -22.34 -21.07 -0.71
N ASN A 458 -23.11 -19.98 -0.78
CA ASN A 458 -22.60 -18.62 -0.57
C ASN A 458 -21.92 -18.44 0.80
N GLN A 459 -22.36 -19.16 1.84
CA GLN A 459 -21.77 -19.12 3.19
C GLN A 459 -20.38 -19.76 3.31
N GLU A 460 -19.94 -20.56 2.32
CA GLU A 460 -18.66 -21.25 2.40
C GLU A 460 -17.47 -20.34 2.10
N LEU A 461 -17.62 -19.38 1.18
CA LEU A 461 -16.51 -18.49 0.80
C LEU A 461 -15.96 -17.67 1.98
N PRO A 462 -16.80 -17.00 2.81
CA PRO A 462 -16.27 -16.26 3.96
C PRO A 462 -15.54 -17.17 4.96
N LYS A 463 -16.02 -18.40 5.16
CA LYS A 463 -15.38 -19.38 6.07
C LYS A 463 -14.00 -19.79 5.55
N LEU A 464 -13.90 -20.09 4.25
CA LEU A 464 -12.62 -20.37 3.60
C LEU A 464 -11.68 -19.15 3.66
N ALA A 465 -12.20 -17.94 3.47
CA ALA A 465 -11.40 -16.73 3.58
C ALA A 465 -10.83 -16.52 5.00
N GLU A 466 -11.59 -16.87 6.05
CA GLU A 466 -11.17 -16.78 7.45
C GLU A 466 -10.08 -17.78 7.83
N GLU A 467 -9.99 -18.90 7.11
CA GLU A 467 -8.93 -19.88 7.29
C GLU A 467 -7.61 -19.43 6.66
N PHE A 468 -7.58 -18.36 5.86
CA PHE A 468 -6.34 -17.87 5.26
C PHE A 468 -5.42 -17.32 6.34
N ILE A 469 -4.24 -17.93 6.47
CA ILE A 469 -3.34 -17.60 7.56
C ILE A 469 -2.59 -16.30 7.32
N HIS A 470 -2.58 -15.74 6.09
CA HIS A 470 -1.85 -14.51 5.75
C HIS A 470 -2.73 -13.25 5.78
N ASN A 471 -2.11 -12.09 6.04
CA ASN A 471 -2.86 -10.83 6.15
C ASN A 471 -2.91 -10.03 4.83
N TYR A 472 -2.16 -10.47 3.82
CA TYR A 472 -2.02 -9.76 2.54
C TYR A 472 -3.04 -10.29 1.52
N ALA A 473 -3.88 -9.39 1.01
CA ALA A 473 -4.92 -9.74 0.06
C ALA A 473 -4.43 -9.63 -1.39
N SER A 474 -4.71 -10.63 -2.20
CA SER A 474 -4.60 -10.51 -3.65
C SER A 474 -5.74 -9.65 -4.16
N LYS A 475 -5.41 -8.56 -4.85
CA LYS A 475 -6.39 -7.57 -5.31
C LYS A 475 -7.09 -8.02 -6.59
N TYR A 476 -8.42 -7.98 -6.59
CA TYR A 476 -9.25 -8.22 -7.76
C TYR A 476 -9.95 -6.93 -8.15
N ALA A 477 -9.90 -6.56 -9.42
CA ALA A 477 -10.38 -5.27 -9.90
C ALA A 477 -11.92 -5.26 -10.02
N MET A 478 -12.62 -5.23 -8.89
CA MET A 478 -14.04 -4.95 -8.78
C MET A 478 -14.26 -3.45 -8.55
N LYS A 479 -15.33 -2.90 -9.12
CA LYS A 479 -15.75 -1.51 -8.88
C LYS A 479 -17.25 -1.38 -8.90
N PHE A 480 -17.78 -0.49 -8.07
CA PHE A 480 -19.15 -0.01 -8.23
C PHE A 480 -19.17 1.21 -9.13
N LYS A 481 -20.22 1.31 -9.96
CA LYS A 481 -20.47 2.45 -10.85
C LYS A 481 -21.87 2.96 -10.60
N ALA A 482 -21.97 4.26 -10.32
CA ALA A 482 -23.25 4.96 -10.29
C ALA A 482 -23.73 5.24 -11.73
N ASN A 483 -25.00 4.98 -12.00
CA ASN A 483 -25.68 5.40 -13.22
C ASN A 483 -26.05 6.90 -13.15
N ALA A 484 -26.69 7.45 -14.20
CA ALA A 484 -27.11 8.85 -14.24
C ALA A 484 -28.14 9.23 -13.16
N GLU A 485 -28.85 8.25 -12.59
CA GLU A 485 -29.84 8.42 -11.52
C GLU A 485 -29.23 8.27 -10.11
N GLY A 486 -27.91 8.01 -10.04
CA GLY A 486 -27.18 7.78 -8.78
C GLY A 486 -27.34 6.37 -8.20
N LYS A 487 -27.89 5.41 -8.96
CA LYS A 487 -27.95 4.00 -8.52
C LYS A 487 -26.66 3.25 -8.87
N TYR A 488 -26.16 2.48 -7.93
CA TYR A 488 -24.93 1.71 -8.04
C TYR A 488 -25.20 0.31 -8.60
N ASN A 489 -24.47 -0.05 -9.64
CA ASN A 489 -24.29 -1.43 -10.08
C ASN A 489 -22.80 -1.81 -10.00
N VAL A 490 -22.50 -3.10 -9.94
CA VAL A 490 -21.15 -3.65 -9.86
C VAL A 490 -20.62 -4.01 -11.24
N ASP A 491 -19.38 -3.61 -11.52
CA ASP A 491 -18.66 -3.97 -12.75
C ASP A 491 -17.66 -5.10 -12.46
N PHE A 492 -18.08 -6.34 -12.76
CA PHE A 492 -17.22 -7.52 -12.65
C PHE A 492 -16.30 -7.75 -13.85
N SER A 493 -16.30 -6.84 -14.83
CA SER A 493 -15.62 -7.05 -16.12
C SER A 493 -14.13 -7.37 -16.03
N LYS A 494 -13.48 -6.94 -14.95
CA LYS A 494 -12.04 -7.11 -14.66
C LYS A 494 -11.77 -7.94 -13.41
N PHE A 495 -12.81 -8.39 -12.70
CA PHE A 495 -12.69 -9.09 -11.44
C PHE A 495 -12.21 -10.54 -11.64
N ILE A 496 -12.74 -11.21 -12.67
CA ILE A 496 -12.50 -12.64 -12.92
C ILE A 496 -11.06 -12.93 -13.38
N ASN A 497 -10.47 -12.12 -14.25
CA ASN A 497 -9.14 -12.42 -14.81
C ASN A 497 -8.06 -12.56 -13.73
N PRO A 498 -7.86 -11.59 -12.82
CA PRO A 498 -6.85 -11.73 -11.76
C PRO A 498 -7.07 -12.96 -10.88
N LEU A 499 -8.32 -13.28 -10.54
CA LEU A 499 -8.66 -14.47 -9.76
C LEU A 499 -8.10 -15.76 -10.40
N PHE A 500 -8.36 -15.96 -11.69
CA PHE A 500 -7.81 -17.10 -12.44
C PHE A 500 -6.29 -17.04 -12.57
N SER A 501 -5.71 -15.85 -12.79
CA SER A 501 -4.25 -15.68 -12.82
C SER A 501 -3.60 -16.12 -11.51
N TYR A 502 -4.14 -15.71 -10.36
CA TYR A 502 -3.62 -16.13 -9.06
C TYR A 502 -3.80 -17.63 -8.81
N ALA A 503 -4.92 -18.21 -9.23
CA ALA A 503 -5.15 -19.66 -9.13
C ALA A 503 -4.11 -20.45 -9.94
N VAL A 504 -3.87 -20.08 -11.20
CA VAL A 504 -2.81 -20.69 -12.03
C VAL A 504 -1.42 -20.42 -11.46
N GLY A 505 -1.24 -19.26 -10.84
CA GLY A 505 -0.02 -18.86 -10.14
C GLY A 505 0.24 -19.59 -8.83
N GLY A 506 -0.67 -20.48 -8.40
CA GLY A 506 -0.47 -21.33 -7.22
C GLY A 506 -0.98 -20.75 -5.89
N LEU A 507 -1.78 -19.69 -5.91
CA LEU A 507 -2.50 -19.24 -4.71
C LEU A 507 -3.60 -20.25 -4.36
N ASP A 508 -3.66 -20.68 -3.10
CA ASP A 508 -4.67 -21.62 -2.64
C ASP A 508 -6.08 -21.00 -2.55
N ILE A 509 -7.09 -21.86 -2.37
CA ILE A 509 -8.50 -21.42 -2.29
C ILE A 509 -8.74 -20.43 -1.15
N TYR A 510 -8.03 -20.57 -0.03
CA TYR A 510 -8.18 -19.70 1.13
C TYR A 510 -7.73 -18.28 0.80
N GLY A 511 -6.54 -18.14 0.19
CA GLY A 511 -6.01 -16.86 -0.29
C GLY A 511 -6.86 -16.26 -1.41
N LEU A 512 -7.38 -17.09 -2.31
CA LEU A 512 -8.31 -16.65 -3.35
C LEU A 512 -9.59 -16.06 -2.72
N CYS A 513 -10.23 -16.78 -1.79
CA CYS A 513 -11.44 -16.32 -1.11
C CYS A 513 -11.18 -15.07 -0.25
N TYR A 514 -10.03 -15.00 0.42
CA TYR A 514 -9.60 -13.81 1.16
C TYR A 514 -9.47 -12.58 0.26
N GLY A 515 -8.89 -12.74 -0.94
CA GLY A 515 -8.84 -11.71 -1.96
C GLY A 515 -10.21 -11.24 -2.43
N VAL A 516 -11.20 -12.15 -2.54
CA VAL A 516 -12.59 -11.81 -2.90
C VAL A 516 -13.20 -10.91 -1.83
N ILE A 517 -13.13 -11.33 -0.56
CA ILE A 517 -13.67 -10.55 0.57
C ILE A 517 -13.02 -9.16 0.67
N ASP A 518 -11.70 -9.08 0.54
CA ASP A 518 -10.97 -7.81 0.59
C ASP A 518 -11.34 -6.89 -0.58
N SER A 519 -11.47 -7.42 -1.80
CA SER A 519 -11.86 -6.66 -2.99
C SER A 519 -13.31 -6.17 -2.91
N TYR A 520 -14.19 -6.97 -2.31
CA TYR A 520 -15.56 -6.55 -1.98
C TYR A 520 -15.54 -5.37 -1.02
N ALA A 521 -14.85 -5.50 0.10
CA ALA A 521 -14.75 -4.46 1.11
C ALA A 521 -14.14 -3.15 0.57
N GLU A 522 -13.09 -3.26 -0.25
CA GLU A 522 -12.48 -2.10 -0.92
C GLU A 522 -13.48 -1.41 -1.84
N SER A 523 -14.22 -2.17 -2.66
CA SER A 523 -15.21 -1.61 -3.59
C SER A 523 -16.37 -0.93 -2.84
N PHE A 524 -16.79 -1.46 -1.69
CA PHE A 524 -17.76 -0.75 -0.84
C PHE A 524 -17.25 0.60 -0.36
N GLY A 525 -15.92 0.73 -0.19
CA GLY A 525 -15.22 2.00 0.03
C GLY A 525 -15.65 3.11 -0.95
N ASP A 526 -15.81 2.79 -2.23
CA ASP A 526 -16.22 3.73 -3.27
C ASP A 526 -17.66 4.24 -3.08
N ILE A 527 -18.55 3.41 -2.52
CA ILE A 527 -19.96 3.78 -2.26
C ILE A 527 -20.06 4.59 -0.97
N VAL A 528 -19.39 4.13 0.10
CA VAL A 528 -19.48 4.76 1.43
C VAL A 528 -18.85 6.15 1.46
N GLY A 529 -18.01 6.51 0.49
CA GLY A 529 -17.37 7.83 0.40
C GLY A 529 -18.36 9.01 0.56
N GLY A 530 -19.57 8.87 0.02
CA GLY A 530 -20.63 9.89 0.09
C GLY A 530 -21.38 10.00 1.43
N PHE A 531 -21.12 9.11 2.39
CA PHE A 531 -21.89 8.98 3.63
C PHE A 531 -20.98 8.89 4.85
N ASP A 532 -21.33 9.56 5.96
CA ASP A 532 -20.51 9.56 7.18
C ASP A 532 -20.92 8.49 8.20
N LYS A 533 -22.15 7.98 8.07
CA LYS A 533 -22.74 6.95 8.92
C LYS A 533 -23.15 5.76 8.05
N ILE A 534 -22.57 4.60 8.32
CA ILE A 534 -22.82 3.37 7.56
C ILE A 534 -23.49 2.36 8.47
N VAL A 535 -24.55 1.73 8.00
CA VAL A 535 -25.26 0.68 8.73
C VAL A 535 -25.09 -0.63 7.96
N LEU A 536 -24.59 -1.67 8.62
CA LEU A 536 -24.46 -3.01 8.04
C LEU A 536 -25.58 -3.89 8.59
N CYS A 537 -26.34 -4.53 7.71
CA CYS A 537 -27.46 -5.41 8.05
C CYS A 537 -27.45 -6.69 7.20
N GLY A 538 -27.86 -7.81 7.80
CA GLY A 538 -27.98 -9.11 7.13
C GLY A 538 -27.02 -10.17 7.67
N ASP A 539 -27.29 -11.43 7.32
CA ASP A 539 -26.61 -12.60 7.88
C ASP A 539 -25.13 -12.74 7.47
N VAL A 540 -24.71 -12.04 6.41
CA VAL A 540 -23.31 -11.88 6.01
C VAL A 540 -22.48 -11.17 7.09
N PHE A 541 -23.12 -10.34 7.92
CA PHE A 541 -22.47 -9.55 8.97
C PHE A 541 -22.74 -10.09 10.38
N ALA A 542 -23.29 -11.29 10.52
CA ALA A 542 -23.74 -11.86 11.79
C ALA A 542 -22.63 -11.92 12.87
N ASP A 543 -21.38 -12.16 12.47
CA ASP A 543 -20.22 -12.20 13.38
C ASP A 543 -19.69 -10.80 13.76
N LYS A 544 -20.37 -9.73 13.32
CA LYS A 544 -20.08 -8.33 13.66
C LYS A 544 -18.60 -8.02 13.50
N SER A 545 -17.96 -7.39 14.49
CA SER A 545 -16.54 -7.03 14.42
C SER A 545 -15.58 -8.23 14.46
N ASN A 546 -16.05 -9.46 14.67
CA ASN A 546 -15.22 -10.65 14.69
C ASN A 546 -15.04 -11.25 13.30
N GLY A 547 -16.03 -11.13 12.42
CA GLY A 547 -15.99 -11.66 11.06
C GLY A 547 -14.98 -10.91 10.17
N LEU A 548 -14.30 -11.65 9.29
CA LEU A 548 -13.29 -11.07 8.39
C LEU A 548 -13.87 -9.96 7.50
N PHE A 549 -15.05 -10.18 6.93
CA PHE A 549 -15.63 -9.24 5.98
C PHE A 549 -15.93 -7.88 6.62
N VAL A 550 -16.50 -7.87 7.83
CA VAL A 550 -16.74 -6.63 8.58
C VAL A 550 -15.43 -5.95 8.94
N LYS A 551 -14.41 -6.70 9.41
CA LYS A 551 -13.07 -6.12 9.68
C LYS A 551 -12.49 -5.43 8.44
N LYS A 552 -12.64 -6.03 7.26
CA LYS A 552 -12.21 -5.42 5.99
C LYS A 552 -13.01 -4.18 5.62
N LEU A 553 -14.34 -4.19 5.79
CA LEU A 553 -15.17 -3.00 5.57
C LEU A 553 -14.76 -1.84 6.49
N LEU A 554 -14.54 -2.12 7.77
CA LEU A 554 -14.06 -1.14 8.74
C LEU A 554 -12.67 -0.61 8.37
N GLN A 555 -11.80 -1.44 7.79
CA GLN A 555 -10.48 -1.02 7.31
C GLN A 555 -10.56 0.00 6.16
N TYR A 556 -11.48 -0.17 5.20
CA TYR A 556 -11.62 0.74 4.06
C TYR A 556 -12.49 1.97 4.36
N GLY A 557 -13.41 1.88 5.33
CA GLY A 557 -14.29 2.99 5.73
C GLY A 557 -13.70 3.98 6.73
N ARG A 558 -12.38 4.25 6.70
CA ARG A 558 -11.74 5.15 7.68
C ARG A 558 -12.36 6.54 7.68
N GLY A 559 -12.48 7.13 8.87
CA GLY A 559 -13.13 8.43 9.07
C GLY A 559 -14.66 8.37 9.05
N LYS A 560 -15.25 7.19 8.86
CA LYS A 560 -16.70 6.96 8.94
C LYS A 560 -17.07 6.28 10.26
N LYS A 561 -18.34 6.38 10.67
CA LYS A 561 -18.88 5.61 11.81
C LYS A 561 -19.81 4.51 11.31
N PHE A 562 -19.53 3.27 11.71
CA PHE A 562 -20.32 2.09 11.36
C PHE A 562 -21.29 1.71 12.48
N TYR A 563 -22.46 1.21 12.11
CA TYR A 563 -23.41 0.55 12.99
C TYR A 563 -23.56 -0.90 12.53
N LEU A 564 -23.15 -1.83 13.38
CA LEU A 564 -23.15 -3.27 13.10
C LEU A 564 -24.43 -3.87 13.70
N ALA A 565 -25.38 -4.23 12.84
CA ALA A 565 -26.64 -4.82 13.25
C ALA A 565 -26.53 -6.32 13.52
#